data_AF-S2YWG3-F1
#
_entry.id   AF-S2YWG3-F1
#
_cell.length_a   1.000
_cell.length_b   1.000
_cell.length_c   1.000
_cell.angle_alpha   90.00
_cell.angle_beta   90.00
_cell.angle_gamma   90.00
#
_symmetry.space_group_name_H-M   'P 1'
#
loop_
_entity.id
_entity.type
_entity.pdbx_description
1 polymer ?
#
loop_
_entity_poly.entity_id
_entity_poly.type
_entity_poly.pdbx_seq_one_letter_code
_entity_poly.pdbx_strand_id
1 'polypeptide(L)'
;MLTACSGEGDQANMDPVTLYTTVTQEAPEAHTPDPTPQPDSNPTNNEYGTDDAGTAYANAIAQVPDWNGYGWEPLDIDGYDPCAALSWQFVMLERGFASSPHHILLFHYGEYLGTATLVPYGFAADITRVSDDEIAVTYHYMKEGESLAFNSGTTEASFRWDEAQQKVLMSGEVPPQR
;
A
#
# COMPACT_ATOMS: atom_id res chain seq x y z
N MET A 1 -54.78 19.37 -49.95
CA MET A 1 -54.98 20.52 -49.04
C MET A 1 -53.62 21.12 -48.75
N LEU A 2 -53.52 22.43 -48.98
CA LEU A 2 -52.45 23.39 -48.65
C LEU A 2 -52.22 23.41 -47.11
N THR A 3 -51.11 23.84 -46.50
CA THR A 3 -49.95 24.67 -46.89
C THR A 3 -48.86 24.53 -45.82
N ALA A 4 -47.60 24.75 -46.23
CA ALA A 4 -46.42 24.92 -45.39
C ALA A 4 -46.13 26.42 -45.10
N CYS A 5 -45.32 26.73 -44.09
CA CYS A 5 -44.48 27.93 -44.00
C CYS A 5 -43.15 27.46 -43.36
N SER A 6 -41.95 27.49 -43.97
CA SER A 6 -41.16 28.54 -44.67
C SER A 6 -40.53 29.59 -43.74
N GLY A 7 -39.21 29.78 -43.88
CA GLY A 7 -38.44 30.89 -43.30
C GLY A 7 -36.91 30.70 -43.39
N GLU A 8 -36.32 31.04 -44.55
CA GLU A 8 -34.89 31.20 -44.89
C GLU A 8 -34.26 32.48 -44.32
N GLY A 9 -32.91 32.58 -44.31
CA GLY A 9 -32.22 33.89 -44.33
C GLY A 9 -30.77 33.92 -43.84
N ASP A 10 -29.84 34.02 -44.80
CA ASP A 10 -28.37 34.17 -44.67
C ASP A 10 -27.93 35.63 -44.42
N GLN A 11 -26.64 35.80 -44.13
CA GLN A 11 -25.75 36.96 -44.36
C GLN A 11 -25.18 37.74 -43.16
N ALA A 12 -23.86 37.57 -43.06
CA ALA A 12 -22.78 38.46 -42.63
C ALA A 12 -23.11 39.93 -42.33
N ASN A 13 -22.54 40.43 -41.23
CA ASN A 13 -22.09 41.82 -41.17
C ASN A 13 -20.74 41.90 -40.46
N MET A 14 -19.86 42.71 -41.05
CA MET A 14 -18.47 42.90 -40.68
C MET A 14 -18.36 44.09 -39.73
N ASP A 15 -17.75 43.90 -38.56
CA ASP A 15 -17.32 45.00 -37.70
C ASP A 15 -15.89 45.46 -38.08
N PRO A 16 -15.60 46.77 -38.00
CA PRO A 16 -14.54 47.41 -38.78
C PRO A 16 -13.12 47.07 -38.30
N VAL A 17 -12.28 46.68 -39.26
CA VAL A 17 -10.82 46.52 -39.11
C VAL A 17 -10.19 47.89 -38.86
N THR A 18 -9.65 48.09 -37.65
CA THR A 18 -8.78 49.22 -37.34
C THR A 18 -7.36 48.89 -37.78
N LEU A 19 -6.83 49.66 -38.74
CA LEU A 19 -5.44 49.59 -39.18
C LEU A 19 -4.52 50.28 -38.18
N TYR A 20 -3.56 49.55 -37.62
CA TYR A 20 -2.38 50.11 -36.98
C TYR A 20 -1.14 49.48 -37.61
N THR A 21 -0.28 50.34 -38.17
CA THR A 21 1.07 50.01 -38.63
C THR A 21 2.02 50.20 -37.45
N THR A 22 2.71 49.14 -37.04
CA THR A 22 3.76 49.24 -36.02
C THR A 22 5.07 48.71 -36.57
N VAL A 23 6.08 49.58 -36.50
CA VAL A 23 7.45 49.46 -37.00
C VAL A 23 8.23 48.39 -36.22
N THR A 24 8.98 47.54 -36.93
CA THR A 24 9.95 46.60 -36.36
C THR A 24 11.07 47.35 -35.65
N GLN A 25 11.24 47.10 -34.35
CA GLN A 25 12.40 47.55 -33.57
C GLN A 25 13.01 46.32 -32.90
N GLU A 26 14.30 46.09 -33.16
CA GLU A 26 15.08 44.95 -32.67
C GLU A 26 15.88 45.34 -31.41
N ALA A 27 15.98 44.37 -30.50
CA ALA A 27 16.83 44.25 -29.29
C ALA A 27 16.38 44.97 -27.99
N PRO A 28 16.66 44.43 -26.78
CA PRO A 28 17.59 43.34 -26.45
C PRO A 28 16.96 42.11 -25.76
N GLU A 29 17.70 41.00 -25.78
CA GLU A 29 17.40 39.73 -25.12
C GLU A 29 17.07 39.92 -23.63
N ALA A 30 15.83 39.65 -23.25
CA ALA A 30 15.47 39.41 -21.87
C ALA A 30 15.67 37.91 -21.60
N HIS A 31 16.69 37.60 -20.81
CA HIS A 31 16.90 36.26 -20.25
C HIS A 31 15.66 35.86 -19.43
N THR A 32 14.78 35.06 -20.01
CA THR A 32 13.88 34.20 -19.24
C THR A 32 14.73 33.17 -18.51
N PRO A 33 14.59 32.99 -17.18
CA PRO A 33 15.14 31.82 -16.54
C PRO A 33 14.49 30.60 -17.21
N ASP A 34 15.36 29.68 -17.64
CA ASP A 34 15.04 28.34 -18.13
C ASP A 34 13.94 27.72 -17.23
N PRO A 35 12.88 27.10 -17.75
CA PRO A 35 12.01 26.30 -16.90
C PRO A 35 12.90 25.21 -16.30
N THR A 36 13.21 25.35 -15.02
CA THR A 36 13.83 24.28 -14.25
C THR A 36 12.96 23.03 -14.48
N PRO A 37 13.52 21.87 -14.89
CA PRO A 37 12.75 20.65 -14.93
C PRO A 37 12.28 20.40 -13.51
N GLN A 38 11.01 20.69 -13.23
CA GLN A 38 10.38 20.27 -12.01
C GLN A 38 10.39 18.73 -12.08
N PRO A 39 10.93 18.01 -11.09
CA PRO A 39 10.87 16.56 -11.10
C PRO A 39 9.39 16.17 -11.18
N ASP A 40 9.02 15.50 -12.26
CA ASP A 40 7.73 14.84 -12.43
C ASP A 40 7.56 13.88 -11.24
N SER A 41 6.86 14.33 -10.22
CA SER A 41 6.47 13.48 -9.09
C SER A 41 5.18 12.77 -9.49
N ASN A 42 5.31 11.89 -10.48
CA ASN A 42 4.27 10.95 -10.88
C ASN A 42 4.88 9.56 -10.68
N PRO A 43 4.51 8.79 -9.64
CA PRO A 43 5.04 7.46 -9.45
C PRO A 43 4.37 6.56 -10.49
N THR A 44 4.94 6.50 -11.68
CA THR A 44 4.54 5.55 -12.74
C THR A 44 5.56 4.43 -12.92
N ASN A 45 6.41 4.19 -11.93
CA ASN A 45 7.22 2.97 -11.83
C ASN A 45 6.83 2.28 -10.53
N ASN A 46 5.89 1.33 -10.60
CA ASN A 46 5.79 0.28 -9.59
C ASN A 46 7.04 -0.59 -9.78
N GLU A 47 8.16 -0.17 -9.21
CA GLU A 47 9.37 -0.98 -9.20
C GLU A 47 9.11 -2.14 -8.25
N TYR A 48 8.86 -3.31 -8.84
CA TYR A 48 8.69 -4.54 -8.08
C TYR A 48 10.00 -4.91 -7.39
N GLY A 49 9.89 -5.47 -6.18
CA GLY A 49 11.02 -6.06 -5.50
C GLY A 49 11.65 -7.19 -6.34
N THR A 50 12.96 -7.35 -6.23
CA THR A 50 13.69 -8.43 -6.91
C THR A 50 14.05 -9.59 -5.98
N ASP A 51 13.87 -9.40 -4.68
CA ASP A 51 14.19 -10.40 -3.67
C ASP A 51 13.18 -11.55 -3.72
N ASP A 52 13.67 -12.79 -3.60
CA ASP A 52 12.80 -13.93 -3.33
C ASP A 52 12.34 -13.94 -1.86
N ALA A 53 11.35 -14.78 -1.55
CA ALA A 53 10.78 -14.85 -0.21
C ALA A 53 11.84 -15.17 0.87
N GLY A 54 12.84 -16.00 0.57
CA GLY A 54 13.90 -16.32 1.54
C GLY A 54 14.83 -15.15 1.83
N THR A 55 15.17 -14.38 0.79
CA THR A 55 15.99 -13.18 0.88
C THR A 55 15.24 -12.07 1.62
N ALA A 56 13.97 -11.85 1.25
CA ALA A 56 13.08 -10.90 1.94
C ALA A 56 12.93 -11.24 3.43
N TYR A 57 12.77 -12.53 3.76
CA TYR A 57 12.74 -13.00 5.15
C TYR A 57 14.02 -12.66 5.91
N ALA A 58 15.19 -13.02 5.34
CA ALA A 58 16.47 -12.77 5.98
C ALA A 58 16.71 -11.28 6.25
N ASN A 59 16.31 -10.42 5.31
CA ASN A 59 16.43 -8.98 5.41
C ASN A 59 15.44 -8.37 6.43
N ALA A 60 14.20 -8.85 6.44
CA ALA A 60 13.16 -8.38 7.35
C ALA A 60 13.45 -8.80 8.80
N ILE A 61 13.85 -10.07 9.01
CA ILE A 61 14.00 -10.62 10.36
C ILE A 61 15.17 -10.01 11.13
N ALA A 62 16.22 -9.54 10.42
CA ALA A 62 17.30 -8.79 11.02
C ALA A 62 16.86 -7.46 11.68
N GLN A 63 15.65 -6.97 11.34
CA GLN A 63 15.06 -5.74 11.86
C GLN A 63 14.00 -6.00 12.94
N VAL A 64 13.59 -7.25 13.16
CA VAL A 64 12.62 -7.62 14.18
C VAL A 64 13.37 -7.92 15.49
N PRO A 65 13.07 -7.24 16.60
CA PRO A 65 13.71 -7.55 17.87
C PRO A 65 13.44 -8.98 18.34
N ASP A 66 14.44 -9.58 18.97
CA ASP A 66 14.29 -10.87 19.65
C ASP A 66 13.25 -10.80 20.77
N TRP A 67 12.52 -11.88 20.96
CA TRP A 67 11.55 -12.01 22.04
C TRP A 67 12.16 -12.85 23.17
N ASN A 68 12.47 -12.20 24.29
CA ASN A 68 13.13 -12.82 25.44
C ASN A 68 14.44 -13.54 25.11
N GLY A 69 15.21 -12.99 24.15
CA GLY A 69 16.50 -13.55 23.71
C GLY A 69 16.38 -14.74 22.74
N TYR A 70 15.18 -14.99 22.22
CA TYR A 70 14.94 -15.94 21.14
C TYR A 70 14.59 -15.20 19.86
N GLY A 71 15.15 -15.67 18.74
CA GLY A 71 14.84 -15.15 17.42
C GLY A 71 13.51 -15.70 16.89
N TRP A 72 13.36 -15.60 15.58
CA TRP A 72 12.16 -15.98 14.85
C TRP A 72 12.52 -16.98 13.74
N GLU A 73 11.60 -17.88 13.44
CA GLU A 73 11.70 -18.87 12.37
C GLU A 73 10.51 -18.71 11.40
N PRO A 74 10.69 -18.96 10.10
CA PRO A 74 9.60 -18.87 9.14
C PRO A 74 8.59 -19.99 9.41
N LEU A 75 7.32 -19.62 9.53
CA LEU A 75 6.20 -20.56 9.62
C LEU A 75 5.52 -20.74 8.26
N ASP A 76 5.29 -19.62 7.56
CA ASP A 76 4.74 -19.59 6.21
C ASP A 76 5.26 -18.34 5.49
N ILE A 77 5.89 -18.52 4.34
CA ILE A 77 6.42 -17.42 3.51
C ILE A 77 5.74 -17.32 2.15
N ASP A 78 4.74 -18.18 1.88
CA ASP A 78 4.05 -18.25 0.59
C ASP A 78 3.11 -17.06 0.36
N GLY A 79 2.80 -16.30 1.42
CA GLY A 79 2.08 -15.03 1.36
C GLY A 79 2.89 -13.87 0.75
N TYR A 80 4.20 -14.06 0.56
CA TYR A 80 5.09 -13.05 0.02
C TYR A 80 4.94 -12.95 -1.50
N ASP A 81 4.77 -11.71 -1.97
CA ASP A 81 4.73 -11.37 -3.38
C ASP A 81 5.45 -10.03 -3.54
N PRO A 82 6.58 -9.98 -4.25
CA PRO A 82 7.32 -8.73 -4.47
C PRO A 82 6.60 -7.80 -5.45
N CYS A 83 5.53 -8.26 -6.10
CA CYS A 83 4.73 -7.49 -7.03
C CYS A 83 3.43 -6.95 -6.46
N ALA A 84 3.04 -7.37 -5.25
CA ALA A 84 1.79 -6.92 -4.62
C ALA A 84 2.00 -5.64 -3.81
N ALA A 85 0.98 -4.76 -3.81
CA ALA A 85 0.96 -3.60 -2.94
C ALA A 85 0.98 -3.97 -1.44
N LEU A 86 0.44 -5.12 -1.06
CA LEU A 86 0.62 -5.67 0.28
C LEU A 86 0.87 -7.17 0.21
N SER A 87 1.98 -7.62 0.76
CA SER A 87 2.28 -9.03 0.95
C SER A 87 2.81 -9.30 2.36
N TRP A 88 2.90 -10.58 2.75
CA TRP A 88 3.27 -10.93 4.11
C TRP A 88 4.15 -12.16 4.20
N GLN A 89 4.84 -12.28 5.34
CA GLN A 89 5.43 -13.53 5.79
C GLN A 89 5.02 -13.77 7.23
N PHE A 90 4.82 -15.02 7.59
CA PHE A 90 4.38 -15.43 8.91
C PHE A 90 5.49 -16.17 9.64
N VAL A 91 5.84 -15.69 10.83
CA VAL A 91 6.98 -16.19 11.60
C VAL A 91 6.53 -16.60 13.00
N MET A 92 7.16 -17.64 13.52
CA MET A 92 6.96 -18.18 14.87
C MET A 92 8.24 -17.95 15.68
N LEU A 93 8.11 -17.79 17.00
CA LEU A 93 9.26 -17.79 17.90
C LEU A 93 10.13 -19.04 17.71
N GLU A 94 11.45 -18.87 17.59
CA GLU A 94 12.40 -19.99 17.48
C GLU A 94 12.17 -21.01 18.59
N ARG A 95 12.18 -22.31 18.22
CA ARG A 95 11.98 -23.43 19.16
C ARG A 95 10.67 -23.32 19.95
N GLY A 96 9.68 -22.66 19.36
CA GLY A 96 8.35 -22.48 19.92
C GLY A 96 7.47 -23.72 19.87
N PHE A 97 6.34 -23.66 20.59
CA PHE A 97 5.25 -24.61 20.51
C PHE A 97 4.02 -23.92 19.90
N ALA A 98 2.91 -24.64 19.74
CA ALA A 98 1.69 -24.10 19.14
C ALA A 98 1.20 -22.78 19.78
N SER A 99 1.34 -22.62 21.09
CA SER A 99 0.94 -21.41 21.81
C SER A 99 2.02 -20.33 21.87
N SER A 100 3.18 -20.53 21.25
CA SER A 100 4.25 -19.55 21.23
C SER A 100 3.85 -18.28 20.46
N PRO A 101 4.54 -17.16 20.70
CA PRO A 101 4.31 -15.93 19.97
C PRO A 101 4.62 -16.06 18.47
N HIS A 102 3.87 -15.31 17.66
CA HIS A 102 4.02 -15.19 16.21
C HIS A 102 3.99 -13.72 15.79
N HIS A 103 4.65 -13.42 14.68
CA HIS A 103 4.54 -12.15 13.97
C HIS A 103 4.13 -12.35 12.52
N ILE A 104 3.37 -11.39 12.01
CA ILE A 104 3.12 -11.23 10.57
C ILE A 104 4.02 -10.07 10.12
N LEU A 105 4.98 -10.36 9.25
CA LEU A 105 5.86 -9.39 8.60
C LEU A 105 5.15 -8.86 7.36
N LEU A 106 5.05 -7.54 7.20
CA LEU A 106 4.35 -6.91 6.08
C LEU A 106 5.34 -6.30 5.09
N PHE A 107 4.99 -6.39 3.80
CA PHE A 107 5.81 -5.89 2.70
C PHE A 107 4.96 -5.10 1.70
N HIS A 108 5.55 -4.07 1.08
CA HIS A 108 4.99 -3.32 -0.03
C HIS A 108 5.94 -3.44 -1.23
N TYR A 109 5.51 -4.07 -2.34
CA TYR A 109 6.36 -4.35 -3.49
C TYR A 109 7.74 -4.95 -3.12
N GLY A 110 7.75 -5.85 -2.13
CA GLY A 110 8.95 -6.50 -1.63
C GLY A 110 9.77 -5.71 -0.60
N GLU A 111 9.47 -4.43 -0.37
CA GLU A 111 10.07 -3.64 0.71
C GLU A 111 9.44 -4.00 2.05
N TYR A 112 10.26 -4.27 3.07
CA TYR A 112 9.77 -4.59 4.41
C TYR A 112 9.23 -3.35 5.13
N LEU A 113 7.97 -3.40 5.56
CA LEU A 113 7.28 -2.30 6.24
C LEU A 113 7.35 -2.38 7.76
N GLY A 114 7.55 -3.59 8.31
CA GLY A 114 7.43 -3.85 9.74
C GLY A 114 6.49 -5.02 10.06
N THR A 115 6.20 -5.20 11.34
CA THR A 115 5.25 -6.19 11.82
C THR A 115 3.81 -5.64 11.77
N ALA A 116 2.84 -6.49 11.47
CA ALA A 116 1.41 -6.10 11.45
C ALA A 116 0.94 -5.54 12.80
N THR A 117 1.51 -6.04 13.90
CA THR A 117 1.22 -5.58 15.26
C THR A 117 2.52 -5.30 16.00
N LEU A 118 2.48 -4.34 16.93
CA LEU A 118 3.64 -3.94 17.73
C LEU A 118 4.19 -5.08 18.60
N VAL A 119 3.29 -5.92 19.10
CA VAL A 119 3.64 -7.08 19.93
C VAL A 119 3.20 -8.36 19.21
N PRO A 120 3.91 -9.47 19.41
CA PRO A 120 3.52 -10.76 18.85
C PRO A 120 2.35 -11.36 19.63
N TYR A 121 1.58 -12.21 18.96
CA TYR A 121 0.44 -12.91 19.55
C TYR A 121 0.69 -14.41 19.62
N GLY A 122 0.19 -15.05 20.67
CA GLY A 122 0.22 -16.51 20.79
C GLY A 122 -0.67 -17.15 19.73
N PHE A 123 -0.32 -18.37 19.33
CA PHE A 123 -1.01 -19.17 18.31
C PHE A 123 -0.87 -18.65 16.88
N ALA A 124 -0.85 -19.59 15.95
CA ALA A 124 -0.89 -19.29 14.52
C ALA A 124 -2.20 -18.56 14.19
N ALA A 125 -2.13 -17.52 13.36
CA ALA A 125 -3.29 -16.83 12.81
C ALA A 125 -3.64 -17.42 11.45
N ASP A 126 -4.90 -17.30 11.04
CA ASP A 126 -5.29 -17.56 9.65
C ASP A 126 -5.20 -16.26 8.86
N ILE A 127 -4.41 -16.26 7.78
CA ILE A 127 -4.17 -15.08 6.95
C ILE A 127 -4.69 -15.36 5.54
N THR A 128 -5.50 -14.45 5.00
CA THR A 128 -6.07 -14.57 3.66
C THR A 128 -5.88 -13.28 2.89
N ARG A 129 -5.43 -13.40 1.64
CA ARG A 129 -5.38 -12.26 0.71
C ARG A 129 -6.80 -11.87 0.29
N VAL A 130 -7.16 -10.60 0.48
CA VAL A 130 -8.46 -10.04 0.07
C VAL A 130 -8.33 -9.36 -1.30
N SER A 131 -7.25 -8.61 -1.50
CA SER A 131 -6.91 -7.92 -2.74
C SER A 131 -5.39 -7.80 -2.90
N ASP A 132 -4.94 -7.02 -3.87
CA ASP A 132 -3.51 -6.72 -4.05
C ASP A 132 -2.94 -5.94 -2.85
N ASP A 133 -3.74 -5.03 -2.28
CA ASP A 133 -3.39 -4.10 -1.22
C ASP A 133 -3.96 -4.46 0.15
N GLU A 134 -4.76 -5.54 0.29
CA GLU A 134 -5.44 -5.89 1.55
C GLU A 134 -5.33 -7.38 1.92
N ILE A 135 -5.09 -7.63 3.21
CA ILE A 135 -5.14 -8.96 3.83
C ILE A 135 -6.12 -8.97 5.00
N ALA A 136 -6.80 -10.10 5.19
CA ALA A 136 -7.61 -10.39 6.36
C ALA A 136 -6.87 -11.37 7.27
N VAL A 137 -6.93 -11.12 8.57
CA VAL A 137 -6.26 -11.92 9.60
C VAL A 137 -7.27 -12.31 10.67
N THR A 138 -7.40 -13.62 10.90
CA THR A 138 -8.12 -14.15 12.07
C THR A 138 -7.09 -14.57 13.10
N TYR A 139 -7.00 -13.82 14.20
CA TYR A 139 -6.15 -14.17 15.32
C TYR A 139 -6.86 -15.16 16.23
N HIS A 140 -6.10 -16.10 16.79
CA HIS A 140 -6.59 -17.05 17.77
C HIS A 140 -5.96 -16.79 19.13
N TYR A 141 -6.72 -16.91 20.21
CA TYR A 141 -6.20 -16.72 21.56
C TYR A 141 -6.91 -17.61 22.58
N MET A 142 -6.18 -17.90 23.65
CA MET A 142 -6.69 -18.62 24.80
C MET A 142 -7.62 -17.72 25.60
N LYS A 143 -8.87 -18.11 25.84
CA LYS A 143 -9.80 -17.39 26.75
C LYS A 143 -9.44 -17.60 28.21
N GLU A 144 -9.98 -16.77 29.09
CA GLU A 144 -9.77 -16.92 30.52
C GLU A 144 -10.25 -18.30 31.01
N GLY A 145 -9.43 -18.97 31.81
CA GLY A 145 -9.72 -20.31 32.33
C GLY A 145 -9.38 -21.47 31.40
N GLU A 146 -8.95 -21.20 30.16
CA GLU A 146 -8.46 -22.24 29.26
C GLU A 146 -7.00 -22.62 29.56
N SER A 147 -6.62 -23.85 29.20
CA SER A 147 -5.22 -24.29 29.24
C SER A 147 -4.47 -23.80 27.99
N LEU A 148 -3.14 -23.71 28.05
CA LEU A 148 -2.29 -23.30 26.92
C LEU A 148 -2.43 -24.16 25.65
N ALA A 149 -3.06 -25.33 25.74
CA ALA A 149 -3.35 -26.19 24.59
C ALA A 149 -4.59 -25.77 23.79
N PHE A 150 -5.38 -24.80 24.27
CA PHE A 150 -6.63 -24.35 23.63
C PHE A 150 -6.60 -22.85 23.33
N ASN A 151 -7.27 -22.49 22.23
CA ASN A 151 -7.36 -21.14 21.69
C ASN A 151 -8.78 -20.86 21.15
N SER A 152 -9.82 -20.99 21.98
CA SER A 152 -11.22 -20.84 21.50
C SER A 152 -11.65 -19.39 21.24
N GLY A 153 -10.80 -18.41 21.56
CA GLY A 153 -11.00 -17.00 21.25
C GLY A 153 -10.52 -16.68 19.86
N THR A 154 -11.31 -15.87 19.15
CA THR A 154 -10.93 -15.31 17.85
C THR A 154 -11.15 -13.81 17.84
N THR A 155 -10.31 -13.08 17.11
CA THR A 155 -10.56 -11.70 16.68
C THR A 155 -10.25 -11.58 15.20
N GLU A 156 -10.89 -10.64 14.52
CA GLU A 156 -10.70 -10.39 13.10
C GLU A 156 -10.09 -9.00 12.90
N ALA A 157 -9.04 -8.94 12.08
CA ALA A 157 -8.40 -7.70 11.65
C ALA A 157 -8.24 -7.69 10.13
N SER A 158 -8.24 -6.50 9.54
CA SER A 158 -7.82 -6.26 8.16
C SER A 158 -6.67 -5.27 8.15
N PHE A 159 -5.68 -5.55 7.30
CA PHE A 159 -4.53 -4.70 7.04
C PHE A 159 -4.55 -4.31 5.57
N ARG A 160 -4.63 -3.01 5.30
CA ARG A 160 -4.65 -2.48 3.93
C ARG A 160 -3.55 -1.46 3.72
N TRP A 161 -2.82 -1.55 2.62
CA TRP A 161 -1.92 -0.50 2.17
C TRP A 161 -2.71 0.74 1.72
N ASP A 162 -2.40 1.90 2.29
CA ASP A 162 -3.00 3.17 1.91
C ASP A 162 -1.99 4.00 1.10
N GLU A 163 -2.20 4.04 -0.22
CA GLU A 163 -1.30 4.73 -1.16
C GLU A 163 -1.15 6.23 -0.84
N ALA A 164 -2.21 6.88 -0.36
CA ALA A 164 -2.16 8.31 -0.06
C ALA A 164 -1.30 8.62 1.19
N GLN A 165 -1.33 7.75 2.19
CA GLN A 165 -0.59 7.90 3.44
C GLN A 165 0.73 7.15 3.47
N GLN A 166 1.02 6.32 2.44
CA GLN A 166 2.21 5.49 2.33
C GLN A 166 2.44 4.65 3.58
N LYS A 167 1.37 3.99 4.06
CA LYS A 167 1.41 3.13 5.25
C LYS A 167 0.29 2.10 5.24
N VAL A 168 0.44 1.07 6.06
CA VAL A 168 -0.62 0.11 6.33
C VAL A 168 -1.61 0.69 7.35
N LEU A 169 -2.90 0.59 7.03
CA LEU A 169 -4.01 0.86 7.92
C LEU A 169 -4.56 -0.46 8.45
N MET A 170 -4.63 -0.57 9.77
CA MET A 170 -5.32 -1.66 10.43
C MET A 170 -6.78 -1.27 10.74
N SER A 171 -7.69 -2.19 10.52
CA SER A 171 -9.06 -2.15 11.03
C SER A 171 -9.41 -3.45 11.74
N GLY A 172 -10.48 -3.45 12.55
CA GLY A 172 -10.87 -4.61 13.36
C GLY A 172 -10.13 -4.66 14.71
N GLU A 173 -10.00 -5.87 15.25
CA GLU A 173 -9.51 -6.11 16.61
C GLU A 173 -8.37 -7.14 16.64
N VAL A 174 -7.41 -6.90 17.53
CA VAL A 174 -6.38 -7.87 17.91
C VAL A 174 -6.74 -8.53 19.24
N PRO A 175 -6.16 -9.70 19.55
CA PRO A 175 -6.42 -10.36 20.81
C PRO A 175 -6.15 -9.47 22.03
N PRO A 176 -6.89 -9.67 23.14
CA PRO A 176 -6.64 -8.95 24.38
C PRO A 176 -5.24 -9.27 24.93
N GLN A 177 -4.53 -8.23 25.36
CA GLN A 177 -3.27 -8.38 26.09
C GLN A 177 -3.56 -8.89 27.51
N ARG A 178 -2.71 -9.81 28.01
CA ARG A 178 -2.78 -10.33 29.38
C ARG A 178 -1.67 -9.78 30.25
#